data_AF-U2RN14-F1
#
_entry.id   AF-U2RN14-F1
#
_cell.length_a   1.000
_cell.length_b   1.000
_cell.length_c   1.000
_cell.angle_alpha   90.00
_cell.angle_beta   90.00
_cell.angle_gamma   90.00
#
_symmetry.space_group_name_H-M   'P 1'
#
loop_
_entity.id
_entity.type
_entity.pdbx_description
1 polymer ?
#
loop_
_entity_poly.entity_id
_entity_poly.type
_entity_poly.pdbx_seq_one_letter_code
_entity_poly.pdbx_strand_id
1 'polypeptide(L)' 'MESGRGYRPLDRDRPVSAALRAYAAMALSADKGAARDVDQLEERVRTFG' A
#
# COMPACT_ATOMS: atom_id res chain seq x y z
N MET A 1 -14.79 -6.12 26.44
CA MET A 1 -14.62 -6.97 25.25
C MET A 1 -15.75 -6.67 24.31
N GLU A 2 -15.48 -6.17 23.11
CA GLU A 2 -16.51 -5.84 22.12
C GLU A 2 -17.35 -7.09 21.82
N SER A 3 -18.59 -7.05 22.30
CA SER A 3 -19.57 -8.10 22.16
C SER A 3 -20.49 -7.72 21.01
N GLY A 4 -20.28 -8.28 19.82
CA GLY A 4 -21.25 -8.24 18.74
C GLY A 4 -20.71 -7.70 17.42
N ARG A 5 -20.57 -8.62 16.45
CA ARG A 5 -20.36 -8.40 15.01
C ARG A 5 -19.20 -7.43 14.69
N GLY A 6 -18.01 -8.00 14.54
CA GLY A 6 -16.82 -7.27 14.08
C GLY A 6 -17.04 -6.54 12.75
N TYR A 7 -16.14 -5.61 12.45
CA TYR A 7 -16.22 -4.76 11.26
C TYR A 7 -16.37 -5.59 9.97
N ARG A 8 -17.49 -5.38 9.26
CA ARG A 8 -17.73 -5.93 7.92
C ARG A 8 -17.79 -4.76 6.92
N PRO A 9 -16.77 -4.62 6.06
CA PRO A 9 -16.79 -3.59 5.01
C PRO A 9 -18.04 -3.74 4.13
N LEU A 10 -18.62 -2.62 3.72
CA LEU A 10 -19.59 -2.62 2.63
C LEU A 10 -18.88 -2.97 1.32
N ASP A 11 -19.60 -3.62 0.42
CA ASP A 11 -19.12 -3.88 -0.93
C ASP A 11 -19.03 -2.55 -1.70
N ARG A 12 -17.79 -2.11 -1.95
CA ARG A 12 -17.47 -0.85 -2.62
C ARG A 12 -16.43 -1.15 -3.68
N ASP A 13 -16.77 -0.85 -4.94
CA ASP A 13 -15.78 -0.86 -6.00
C ASP A 13 -14.92 0.41 -5.92
N ARG A 14 -13.62 0.22 -5.65
CA ARG A 14 -12.61 1.29 -5.56
C ARG A 14 -11.44 0.90 -6.44
N PRO A 15 -11.54 1.14 -7.77
CA PRO A 15 -10.49 0.74 -8.69
C PRO A 15 -9.19 1.46 -8.34
N VAL A 16 -8.14 0.67 -8.11
CA VAL A 16 -6.81 1.19 -7.81
C VAL A 16 -6.16 1.63 -9.12
N SER A 17 -5.78 2.90 -9.21
CA SER A 17 -5.12 3.43 -10.41
C SER A 17 -3.68 2.91 -10.54
N ALA A 18 -3.12 2.97 -11.75
CA ALA A 18 -1.70 2.64 -11.97
C ALA A 18 -0.78 3.55 -11.14
N ALA A 19 -1.09 4.85 -11.04
CA ALA A 19 -0.36 5.79 -10.21
C ALA A 19 -0.41 5.40 -8.73
N LEU A 20 -1.57 4.96 -8.22
CA LEU A 20 -1.72 4.54 -6.83
C LEU A 20 -0.93 3.26 -6.53
N ARG A 21 -0.86 2.33 -7.50
CA ARG A 21 0.00 1.13 -7.39
C ARG A 21 1.48 1.51 -7.33
N ALA A 22 1.93 2.40 -8.22
CA ALA A 22 3.32 2.87 -8.23
C ALA A 22 3.67 3.57 -6.90
N TYR A 23 2.78 4.41 -6.39
CA TYR A 23 2.95 5.07 -5.09
C TYR A 23 3.10 4.06 -3.95
N ALA A 24 2.22 3.06 -3.90
CA ALA A 24 2.24 2.03 -2.87
C ALA A 24 3.52 1.19 -2.89
N ALA A 25 4.13 0.98 -4.07
CA ALA A 25 5.38 0.24 -4.19
C ALA A 25 6.57 0.90 -3.48
N MET A 26 6.50 2.21 -3.24
CA MET A 26 7.53 3.01 -2.55
C MET A 26 7.18 3.30 -1.09
N ALA A 27 5.93 3.07 -0.67
CA ALA A 27 5.46 3.48 0.65
C ALA A 27 5.97 2.54 1.76
N LEU A 28 6.57 3.12 2.79
CA LEU A 28 6.95 2.41 4.00
C LEU A 28 5.73 2.18 4.91
N SER A 29 5.91 1.33 5.91
CA SER A 29 4.89 1.03 6.90
C SER A 29 4.50 2.25 7.74
N ALA A 30 3.30 2.21 8.34
CA ALA A 30 2.78 3.32 9.14
C ALA A 30 3.64 3.63 10.38
N ASP A 31 4.28 2.62 10.98
CA ASP A 31 5.24 2.79 12.09
C ASP A 31 6.50 3.57 11.69
N LYS A 32 6.87 3.54 10.40
CA LYS A 32 7.98 4.33 9.82
C LYS A 32 7.51 5.68 9.26
N GLY A 33 6.28 6.09 9.58
CA GLY A 33 5.68 7.34 9.15
C GLY A 33 5.14 7.33 7.72
N ALA A 34 5.01 6.16 7.07
CA ALA A 34 4.56 6.04 5.68
C ALA A 34 5.37 6.91 4.69
N ALA A 35 6.66 7.09 4.98
CA ALA A 35 7.59 7.77 4.09
C ALA A 35 7.77 6.98 2.79
N ARG A 36 8.33 7.63 1.77
CA ARG A 36 8.51 7.04 0.43
C ARG A 36 9.98 6.74 0.22
N ASP A 37 10.28 5.49 -0.01
CA ASP A 37 11.61 5.01 -0.35
C ASP A 37 11.68 4.74 -1.86
N VAL A 38 12.32 5.67 -2.57
CA VAL A 38 12.48 5.60 -4.03
C VAL A 38 13.63 4.67 -4.42
N ASP A 39 14.61 4.46 -3.54
CA ASP A 39 15.76 3.59 -3.83
C ASP A 39 15.33 2.13 -3.97
N GLN A 40 14.30 1.69 -3.22
CA GLN A 40 13.69 0.37 -3.39
C GLN A 40 13.06 0.16 -4.78
N LEU A 41 12.53 1.22 -5.38
CA LEU A 41 11.97 1.15 -6.73
C LEU A 41 13.10 0.98 -7.76
N GLU A 42 14.17 1.75 -7.62
CA GLU A 42 15.37 1.65 -8.47
C GLU A 42 16.04 0.27 -8.37
N GLU A 43 16.14 -0.30 -7.18
CA GLU A 43 16.70 -1.64 -6.97
C GLU A 43 15.84 -2.73 -7.62
N ARG A 44 14.52 -2.62 -7.51
CA ARG A 44 13.59 -3.53 -8.21
C ARG A 44 13.74 -3.42 -9.71
N VAL A 45 13.78 -2.21 -10.26
CA VAL A 45 13.99 -2.01 -11.71
C VAL A 45 15.31 -2.63 -12.15
N ARG A 46 16.38 -2.51 -11.36
CA ARG A 46 17.69 -3.13 -11.66
C ARG A 46 17.67 -4.66 -11.58
N THR A 47 16.90 -5.23 -10.65
CA THR A 47 16.83 -6.69 -10.45
C THR A 47 16.01 -7.40 -11.53
N PHE A 48 14.99 -6.72 -12.07
CA PHE A 48 14.08 -7.27 -13.08
C PHE A 48 14.34 -6.71 -14.49
N GLY A 49 15.40 -5.93 -14.66
CA GLY A 49 15.82 -5.31 -15.92
C GLY A 49 16.87 -6.13 -16.68
#